data_AF-A0A7K4DFY2-F1
#
_entry.id   AF-A0A7K4DFY2-F1
#
_cell.length_a   1.000
_cell.length_b   1.000
_cell.length_c   1.000
_cell.angle_alpha   90.00
_cell.angle_beta   90.00
_cell.angle_gamma   90.00
#
_symmetry.space_group_name_H-M   'P 1'
#
loop_
_entity.id
_entity.type
_entity.pdbx_description
1 polymer ?
#
loop_
_entity_poly.entity_id
_entity_poly.type
_entity_poly.pdbx_seq_one_letter_code
_entity_poly.pdbx_strand_id
1 'polypeptide(L)'
;MRKIVLAGFRGTGKTSVGQILAERLGVSFFDADALIERRAGMTIPEIFSRRGEAGFRDLERGVIASLRDANGVISTGGGAVCNPENVADLRWRGTVILLTAPPDVIRDRITGSDRPELTDLPPAEEVRALLERRREAYLGAADACIDTGRRTPEEIADLILQDDTISSAAMHERDVLLERFGLSELKSMVAHDPELRVCGIAGNPCAHSRSPLIYNRLFAHFGMRYHYTSIEWPDVGEIVRLASLLPTKGLSVTIPFKTDVMRHVDEVDDHAAAIGAVNTVVRCGDRLYGYNTDWIGVRTPLAHRRGERAVVLGAGGAAAAAAYALMSLDMDVSILARRPDAARRLAERFRCRWGALKDFRESGADVVVDATPVGMDPDTRALLGPDDLEPGMTIFDLVYTPPETPLIRAAKRAGCEVIPGTEMFIHQAVAQFQLMTGIAVTPALIRGMLQ
;
A
#
# COMPACT_ATOMS: atom_id res chain seq x y z
N MET A 1 -27.12 8.63 -4.10
CA MET A 1 -26.47 9.87 -4.56
C MET A 1 -24.99 9.75 -4.30
N ARG A 2 -24.16 10.29 -5.19
CA ARG A 2 -22.71 10.09 -5.23
C ARG A 2 -22.02 11.01 -4.20
N LYS A 3 -21.29 10.44 -3.24
CA LYS A 3 -20.40 11.19 -2.35
C LYS A 3 -19.05 11.36 -3.05
N ILE A 4 -18.71 12.58 -3.41
CA ILE A 4 -17.43 12.92 -4.07
C ILE A 4 -16.57 13.68 -3.07
N VAL A 5 -15.36 13.19 -2.83
CA VAL A 5 -14.40 13.84 -1.93
C VAL A 5 -13.27 14.41 -2.78
N LEU A 6 -13.04 15.72 -2.68
CA LEU A 6 -11.90 16.40 -3.30
C LEU A 6 -10.77 16.49 -2.28
N ALA A 7 -9.66 15.84 -2.59
CA ALA A 7 -8.43 15.83 -1.81
C ALA A 7 -7.27 16.48 -2.59
N GLY A 8 -6.20 16.81 -1.89
CA GLY A 8 -4.98 17.38 -2.49
C GLY A 8 -4.49 18.63 -1.80
N PHE A 9 -3.32 19.10 -2.23
CA PHE A 9 -2.63 20.21 -1.58
C PHE A 9 -3.41 21.53 -1.67
N ARG A 10 -3.09 22.53 -0.82
CA ARG A 10 -3.69 23.87 -0.97
C ARG A 10 -3.35 24.46 -2.34
N GLY A 11 -4.25 25.25 -2.93
CA GLY A 11 -4.03 25.84 -4.26
C GLY A 11 -4.33 24.90 -5.45
N THR A 12 -4.75 23.66 -5.23
CA THR A 12 -5.16 22.75 -6.32
C THR A 12 -6.62 22.94 -6.79
N GLY A 13 -7.34 23.93 -6.24
CA GLY A 13 -8.69 24.30 -6.72
C GLY A 13 -9.86 23.52 -6.11
N LYS A 14 -9.64 22.73 -5.06
CA LYS A 14 -10.68 21.89 -4.42
C LYS A 14 -12.00 22.61 -4.13
N THR A 15 -11.96 23.78 -3.48
CA THR A 15 -13.18 24.52 -3.12
C THR A 15 -13.92 25.01 -4.36
N SER A 16 -13.23 25.61 -5.33
CA SER A 16 -13.83 26.09 -6.58
C SER A 16 -14.43 24.96 -7.41
N VAL A 17 -13.68 23.89 -7.64
CA VAL A 17 -14.16 22.69 -8.35
C VAL A 17 -15.35 22.06 -7.62
N GLY A 18 -15.28 21.99 -6.29
CA GLY A 18 -16.31 21.37 -5.47
C GLY A 18 -17.64 22.11 -5.50
N GLN A 19 -17.62 23.44 -5.52
CA GLN A 19 -18.81 24.28 -5.67
C GLN A 19 -19.48 24.04 -7.03
N ILE A 20 -18.69 24.05 -8.12
CA ILE A 20 -19.19 23.80 -9.48
C ILE A 20 -19.80 22.39 -9.59
N LEU A 21 -19.12 21.38 -9.06
CA LEU A 21 -19.62 20.00 -9.06
C LEU A 21 -20.93 19.88 -8.28
N ALA A 22 -21.01 20.48 -7.10
CA ALA A 22 -22.21 20.43 -6.28
C ALA A 22 -23.40 21.10 -6.97
N GLU A 23 -23.17 22.25 -7.62
CA GLU A 23 -24.18 22.94 -8.42
C GLU A 23 -24.66 22.09 -9.60
N ARG A 24 -23.73 21.57 -10.42
CA ARG A 24 -24.06 20.74 -11.60
C ARG A 24 -24.80 19.45 -11.23
N LEU A 25 -24.48 18.87 -10.09
CA LEU A 25 -25.12 17.64 -9.59
C LEU A 25 -26.40 17.91 -8.79
N GLY A 26 -26.70 19.16 -8.44
CA GLY A 26 -27.83 19.51 -7.57
C GLY A 26 -27.71 18.92 -6.15
N VAL A 27 -26.49 18.83 -5.61
CA VAL A 27 -26.20 18.27 -4.28
C VAL A 27 -25.56 19.30 -3.35
N SER A 28 -25.44 18.97 -2.07
CA SER A 28 -24.80 19.85 -1.09
C SER A 28 -23.27 19.90 -1.28
N PHE A 29 -22.70 21.09 -1.06
CA PHE A 29 -21.26 21.29 -0.96
C PHE A 29 -20.84 21.42 0.52
N PHE A 30 -19.81 20.67 0.91
CA PHE A 30 -19.24 20.69 2.25
C PHE A 30 -17.77 21.09 2.18
N ASP A 31 -17.42 22.28 2.67
CA ASP A 31 -16.03 22.67 2.89
C ASP A 31 -15.62 22.30 4.32
N ALA A 32 -14.71 21.33 4.46
CA ALA A 32 -14.27 20.81 5.75
C ALA A 32 -13.57 21.89 6.58
N ASP A 33 -12.78 22.77 5.97
CA ASP A 33 -12.08 23.84 6.68
C ASP A 33 -13.11 24.84 7.25
N ALA A 34 -14.12 25.21 6.45
CA ALA A 34 -15.20 26.09 6.92
C ALA A 34 -16.07 25.44 8.01
N LEU A 35 -16.27 24.12 7.96
CA LEU A 35 -16.98 23.37 9.01
C LEU A 35 -16.19 23.33 10.32
N ILE A 36 -14.86 23.19 10.25
CA ILE A 36 -13.96 23.26 11.41
C ILE A 36 -14.08 24.62 12.09
N GLU A 37 -14.00 25.71 11.31
CA GLU A 37 -14.11 27.07 11.86
C GLU A 37 -15.46 27.33 12.50
N ARG A 38 -16.56 26.94 11.82
CA ARG A 38 -17.92 27.05 12.38
C ARG A 38 -18.09 26.27 13.68
N ARG A 39 -17.53 25.06 13.77
CA ARG A 39 -17.61 24.22 14.96
C ARG A 39 -16.75 24.74 16.10
N ALA A 40 -15.59 25.33 15.80
CA ALA A 40 -14.68 25.89 16.78
C ALA A 40 -15.09 27.28 17.26
N GLY A 41 -15.87 28.02 16.44
CA GLY A 41 -16.16 29.44 16.66
C GLY A 41 -14.92 30.33 16.52
N MET A 42 -13.91 29.85 15.79
CA MET A 42 -12.59 30.47 15.62
C MET A 42 -12.08 30.19 14.21
N THR A 43 -11.29 31.10 13.65
CA THR A 43 -10.58 30.86 12.39
C THR A 43 -9.49 29.82 12.56
N ILE A 44 -9.07 29.15 11.48
CA ILE A 44 -7.98 28.17 11.53
C ILE A 44 -6.69 28.75 12.15
N PRO A 45 -6.20 29.95 11.79
CA PRO A 45 -5.04 30.56 12.44
C PRO A 45 -5.20 30.72 13.96
N GLU A 46 -6.40 31.10 14.43
CA GLU A 46 -6.68 31.20 15.88
C GLU A 46 -6.70 29.83 16.56
N ILE A 47 -7.19 28.79 15.89
CA ILE A 47 -7.14 27.41 16.41
C ILE A 47 -5.68 26.99 16.59
N PHE A 48 -4.82 27.21 15.59
CA PHE A 48 -3.40 26.89 15.69
C PHE A 48 -2.72 27.69 16.82
N SER A 49 -3.00 28.98 16.94
CA SER A 49 -2.44 29.82 18.01
C SER A 49 -2.87 29.39 19.41
N ARG A 50 -4.15 29.02 19.60
CA ARG A 50 -4.72 28.75 20.93
C ARG A 50 -4.66 27.27 21.34
N ARG A 51 -4.70 26.35 20.38
CA ARG A 51 -4.84 24.90 20.62
C ARG A 51 -3.72 24.07 19.97
N GLY A 52 -2.83 24.70 19.20
CA GLY A 52 -1.77 24.02 18.46
C GLY A 52 -2.29 23.14 17.33
N GLU A 53 -1.36 22.49 16.62
CA GLU A 53 -1.70 21.58 15.53
C GLU A 53 -2.51 20.38 16.02
N ALA A 54 -2.16 19.79 17.18
CA ALA A 54 -2.89 18.65 17.74
C ALA A 54 -4.38 18.96 17.94
N GLY A 55 -4.71 20.14 18.50
CA GLY A 55 -6.08 20.57 18.66
C GLY A 55 -6.81 20.83 17.33
N PHE A 56 -6.11 21.32 16.31
CA PHE A 56 -6.66 21.42 14.95
C PHE A 56 -6.97 20.03 14.37
N ARG A 57 -6.04 19.08 14.48
CA ARG A 57 -6.21 17.70 13.96
C ARG A 57 -7.37 16.96 14.64
N ASP A 58 -7.58 17.20 15.93
CA ASP A 58 -8.73 16.64 16.66
C ASP A 58 -10.07 17.19 16.15
N LEU A 59 -10.13 18.50 15.88
CA LEU A 59 -11.30 19.12 15.27
C LEU A 59 -11.53 18.63 13.84
N GLU A 60 -10.47 18.53 13.04
CA GLU A 60 -10.49 18.02 11.66
C GLU A 60 -11.06 16.60 11.62
N ARG A 61 -10.56 15.72 12.49
CA ARG A 61 -11.08 14.35 12.65
C ARG A 61 -12.56 14.34 13.02
N GLY A 62 -12.97 15.15 14.00
CA GLY A 62 -14.37 15.22 14.42
C GLY A 62 -15.32 15.76 13.34
N VAL A 63 -14.86 16.66 12.47
CA VAL A 63 -15.64 17.16 11.32
C VAL A 63 -15.71 16.11 10.22
N ILE A 64 -14.59 15.49 9.85
CA ILE A 64 -14.58 14.46 8.79
C ILE A 64 -15.45 13.27 9.17
N ALA A 65 -15.38 12.80 10.42
CA ALA A 65 -16.26 11.75 10.92
C ALA A 65 -17.75 12.10 10.81
N SER A 66 -18.12 13.37 11.04
CA SER A 66 -19.51 13.83 10.86
C SER A 66 -19.98 13.86 9.41
N LEU A 67 -19.05 13.82 8.45
CA LEU A 67 -19.33 13.77 7.01
C LEU A 67 -19.32 12.35 6.44
N ARG A 68 -19.16 11.31 7.28
CA ARG A 68 -19.09 9.91 6.85
C ARG A 68 -20.28 9.50 5.98
N ASP A 69 -21.49 9.81 6.42
CA ASP A 69 -22.74 9.47 5.69
C ASP A 69 -23.31 10.65 4.87
N ALA A 70 -22.52 11.72 4.68
CA ALA A 70 -22.95 12.88 3.91
C ALA A 70 -23.13 12.53 2.43
N ASN A 71 -24.22 13.01 1.83
CA ASN A 71 -24.46 12.94 0.39
C ASN A 71 -24.13 14.30 -0.23
N GLY A 72 -23.05 14.38 -1.00
CA GLY A 72 -22.65 15.61 -1.68
C GLY A 72 -21.18 15.64 -2.05
N VAL A 73 -20.69 16.84 -2.34
CA VAL A 73 -19.29 17.10 -2.67
C VAL A 73 -18.57 17.66 -1.46
N ILE A 74 -17.48 17.02 -1.04
CA ILE A 74 -16.69 17.39 0.14
C ILE A 74 -15.34 17.92 -0.32
N SER A 75 -15.01 19.17 -0.01
CA SER A 75 -13.65 19.72 -0.13
C SER A 75 -12.91 19.54 1.19
N THR A 76 -11.78 18.84 1.16
CA THR A 76 -10.98 18.54 2.37
C THR A 76 -9.86 19.54 2.61
N GLY A 77 -9.42 19.67 3.86
CA GLY A 77 -8.17 20.35 4.20
C GLY A 77 -6.95 19.64 3.58
N GLY A 78 -5.89 20.38 3.28
CA GLY A 78 -4.73 19.84 2.55
C GLY A 78 -3.99 18.70 3.27
N GLY A 79 -4.16 18.55 4.59
CA GLY A 79 -3.58 17.46 5.39
C GLY A 79 -4.58 16.39 5.79
N ALA A 80 -5.86 16.50 5.41
CA ALA A 80 -6.93 15.66 5.92
C ALA A 80 -6.68 14.16 5.69
N VAL A 81 -6.23 13.81 4.48
CA VAL A 81 -5.96 12.42 4.08
C VAL A 81 -4.61 11.88 4.59
N CYS A 82 -3.82 12.69 5.31
CA CYS A 82 -2.63 12.20 6.00
C CYS A 82 -2.97 11.44 7.29
N ASN A 83 -4.20 11.58 7.79
CA ASN A 83 -4.71 10.74 8.87
C ASN A 83 -5.53 9.57 8.27
N PRO A 84 -5.10 8.31 8.46
CA PRO A 84 -5.80 7.16 7.90
C PRO A 84 -7.24 6.97 8.41
N GLU A 85 -7.58 7.45 9.62
CA GLU A 85 -8.96 7.40 10.13
C GLU A 85 -9.88 8.33 9.32
N ASN A 86 -9.39 9.52 8.99
CA ASN A 86 -10.11 10.45 8.12
C ASN A 86 -10.34 9.81 6.74
N VAL A 87 -9.35 9.10 6.20
CA VAL A 87 -9.46 8.41 4.92
C VAL A 87 -10.58 7.35 4.98
N ALA A 88 -10.70 6.59 6.07
CA ALA A 88 -11.77 5.61 6.24
C ALA A 88 -13.17 6.27 6.18
N ASP A 89 -13.38 7.38 6.88
CA ASP A 89 -14.67 8.08 6.87
C ASP A 89 -14.95 8.79 5.53
N LEU A 90 -13.94 9.34 4.87
CA LEU A 90 -14.08 9.97 3.55
C LEU A 90 -14.43 8.92 2.48
N ARG A 91 -13.81 7.74 2.53
CA ARG A 91 -14.00 6.65 1.56
C ARG A 91 -15.26 5.82 1.81
N TRP A 92 -15.85 5.89 3.01
CA TRP A 92 -17.13 5.24 3.29
C TRP A 92 -18.18 5.66 2.27
N ARG A 93 -18.56 4.73 1.38
CA ARG A 93 -19.50 4.93 0.26
C ARG A 93 -19.21 6.16 -0.61
N GLY A 94 -17.94 6.55 -0.71
CA GLY A 94 -17.51 7.74 -1.44
C GLY A 94 -16.34 7.48 -2.37
N THR A 95 -16.18 8.37 -3.35
CA THR A 95 -15.04 8.39 -4.28
C THR A 95 -14.15 9.56 -3.95
N VAL A 96 -12.86 9.30 -3.72
CA VAL A 96 -11.85 10.34 -3.45
C VAL A 96 -11.12 10.69 -4.73
N ILE A 97 -11.17 11.96 -5.11
CA ILE A 97 -10.49 12.50 -6.29
C ILE A 97 -9.36 13.41 -5.79
N LEU A 98 -8.14 13.04 -6.14
CA LEU A 98 -6.96 13.82 -5.84
C LEU A 98 -6.74 14.88 -6.92
N LEU A 99 -6.86 16.14 -6.54
CA LEU A 99 -6.48 17.27 -7.39
C LEU A 99 -5.00 17.60 -7.17
N THR A 100 -4.22 17.53 -8.25
CA THR A 100 -2.78 17.81 -8.24
C THR A 100 -2.46 19.05 -9.07
N ALA A 101 -1.30 19.64 -8.82
CA ALA A 101 -0.72 20.68 -9.67
C ALA A 101 0.81 20.70 -9.46
N PRO A 102 1.58 21.17 -10.46
CA PRO A 102 3.01 21.37 -10.29
C PRO A 102 3.34 22.30 -9.10
N PRO A 103 4.45 22.06 -8.37
CA PRO A 103 4.81 22.85 -7.18
C PRO A 103 4.90 24.37 -7.44
N ASP A 104 5.40 24.77 -8.60
CA ASP A 104 5.48 26.16 -9.06
C ASP A 104 4.10 26.79 -9.26
N VAL A 105 3.17 26.06 -9.89
CA VAL A 105 1.78 26.50 -10.05
C VAL A 105 1.09 26.64 -8.70
N ILE A 106 1.31 25.67 -7.79
CA ILE A 106 0.78 25.73 -6.42
C ILE A 106 1.30 26.99 -5.71
N ARG A 107 2.61 27.24 -5.76
CA ARG A 107 3.24 28.42 -5.15
C ARG A 107 2.58 29.70 -5.65
N ASP A 108 2.43 29.86 -6.97
CA ASP A 108 1.89 31.07 -7.56
C ASP A 108 0.43 31.30 -7.12
N ARG A 109 -0.36 30.22 -6.95
CA ARG A 109 -1.75 30.28 -6.47
C ARG A 109 -1.91 30.56 -4.97
N ILE A 110 -0.90 30.27 -4.15
CA ILE A 110 -0.96 30.48 -2.69
C ILE A 110 -0.24 31.74 -2.22
N THR A 111 0.46 32.43 -3.13
CA THR A 111 1.18 33.66 -2.82
C THR A 111 0.19 34.73 -2.34
N GLY A 112 0.39 35.24 -1.12
CA GLY A 112 -0.50 36.24 -0.49
C GLY A 112 -1.68 35.66 0.33
N SER A 113 -1.70 34.34 0.60
CA SER A 113 -2.70 33.74 1.50
C SER A 113 -2.30 33.86 2.98
N ASP A 114 -3.24 34.21 3.86
CA ASP A 114 -3.06 34.41 5.32
C ASP A 114 -2.83 33.11 6.13
N ARG A 115 -2.48 32.00 5.48
CA ARG A 115 -2.29 30.71 6.19
C ARG A 115 -0.88 30.60 6.76
N PRO A 116 -0.74 30.18 8.03
CA PRO A 116 0.57 30.06 8.68
C PRO A 116 1.49 29.10 7.92
N GLU A 117 2.79 29.41 7.93
CA GLU A 117 3.85 28.52 7.48
C GLU A 117 3.76 27.20 8.27
N LEU A 118 3.91 26.07 7.57
CA LEU A 118 3.85 24.74 8.15
C LEU A 118 5.26 24.20 8.46
N THR A 119 6.30 24.89 7.99
CA THR A 119 7.72 24.58 8.19
C THR A 119 8.56 25.87 8.22
N ASP A 120 9.77 25.81 8.77
CA ASP A 120 10.77 26.89 8.72
C ASP A 120 11.50 27.03 7.36
N LEU A 121 11.03 26.34 6.30
CA LEU A 121 11.67 26.34 4.98
C LEU A 121 11.22 27.54 4.12
N PRO A 122 12.05 28.00 3.16
CA PRO A 122 11.60 28.94 2.15
C PRO A 122 10.34 28.44 1.44
N PRO A 123 9.36 29.30 1.08
CA PRO A 123 8.06 28.85 0.56
C PRO A 123 8.12 27.90 -0.64
N ALA A 124 9.12 28.05 -1.52
CA ALA A 124 9.30 27.17 -2.69
C ALA A 124 9.85 25.78 -2.34
N GLU A 125 10.64 25.68 -1.27
CA GLU A 125 11.17 24.41 -0.76
C GLU A 125 10.14 23.72 0.14
N GLU A 126 9.40 24.49 0.93
CA GLU A 126 8.29 24.01 1.75
C GLU A 126 7.26 23.24 0.92
N VAL A 127 6.77 23.82 -0.19
CA VAL A 127 5.74 23.16 -1.02
C VAL A 127 6.24 21.81 -1.54
N ARG A 128 7.50 21.75 -2.02
CA ARG A 128 8.07 20.49 -2.53
C ARG A 128 8.24 19.46 -1.42
N ALA A 129 8.82 19.85 -0.29
CA ALA A 129 9.04 18.98 0.85
C ALA A 129 7.72 18.44 1.42
N LEU A 130 6.68 19.28 1.50
CA LEU A 130 5.37 18.86 1.99
C LEU A 130 4.64 17.95 0.99
N LEU A 131 4.72 18.22 -0.31
CA LEU A 131 4.15 17.34 -1.33
C LEU A 131 4.80 15.96 -1.27
N GLU A 132 6.13 15.91 -1.13
CA GLU A 132 6.85 14.65 -1.00
C GLU A 132 6.46 13.90 0.27
N ARG A 133 6.45 14.58 1.42
CA ARG A 133 6.04 13.98 2.71
C ARG A 133 4.60 13.44 2.69
N ARG A 134 3.69 14.06 1.92
CA ARG A 134 2.28 13.67 1.83
C ARG A 134 1.98 12.72 0.68
N ARG A 135 2.98 12.40 -0.13
CA ARG A 135 2.83 11.68 -1.39
C ARG A 135 2.14 10.34 -1.21
N GLU A 136 2.66 9.49 -0.33
CA GLU A 136 2.09 8.16 -0.08
C GLU A 136 0.63 8.25 0.39
N ALA A 137 0.33 9.16 1.30
CA ALA A 137 -1.04 9.38 1.79
C ALA A 137 -2.00 9.84 0.67
N TYR A 138 -1.55 10.74 -0.20
CA TYR A 138 -2.33 11.16 -1.37
C TYR A 138 -2.54 10.02 -2.37
N LEU A 139 -1.48 9.27 -2.70
CA LEU A 139 -1.57 8.16 -3.64
C LEU A 139 -2.49 7.06 -3.12
N GLY A 140 -2.40 6.70 -1.84
CA GLY A 140 -3.24 5.66 -1.25
C GLY A 140 -4.71 6.08 -1.17
N ALA A 141 -5.00 7.30 -0.71
CA ALA A 141 -6.37 7.75 -0.50
C ALA A 141 -7.19 7.95 -1.79
N ALA A 142 -6.53 8.17 -2.94
CA ALA A 142 -7.18 8.59 -4.18
C ALA A 142 -7.73 7.44 -5.04
N ASP A 143 -8.99 7.52 -5.47
CA ASP A 143 -9.59 6.64 -6.50
C ASP A 143 -9.34 7.13 -7.93
N ALA A 144 -9.08 8.43 -8.07
CA ALA A 144 -8.76 9.10 -9.32
C ALA A 144 -7.82 10.27 -9.03
N CYS A 145 -7.01 10.66 -10.02
CA CYS A 145 -6.07 11.78 -9.91
C CYS A 145 -6.21 12.68 -11.13
N ILE A 146 -6.37 13.98 -10.90
CA ILE A 146 -6.57 14.96 -11.95
C ILE A 146 -5.58 16.12 -11.77
N ASP A 147 -4.77 16.35 -12.79
CA ASP A 147 -3.91 17.52 -12.88
C ASP A 147 -4.75 18.78 -13.19
N THR A 148 -4.59 19.79 -12.33
CA THR A 148 -5.27 21.09 -12.39
C THR A 148 -4.37 22.23 -12.85
N GLY A 149 -3.11 21.96 -13.17
CA GLY A 149 -2.08 22.96 -13.42
C GLY A 149 -2.37 23.85 -14.63
N ARG A 150 -3.03 23.29 -15.66
CA ARG A 150 -3.33 23.98 -16.93
C ARG A 150 -4.81 24.02 -17.29
N ARG A 151 -5.70 23.72 -16.34
CA ARG A 151 -7.14 23.60 -16.57
C ARG A 151 -7.92 24.54 -15.66
N THR A 152 -9.06 25.02 -16.12
CA THR A 152 -9.98 25.80 -15.29
C THR A 152 -10.77 24.89 -14.34
N PRO A 153 -11.32 25.42 -13.22
CA PRO A 153 -12.19 24.64 -12.34
C PRO A 153 -13.38 23.98 -13.06
N GLU A 154 -13.94 24.62 -14.08
CA GLU A 154 -15.04 24.11 -14.90
C GLU A 154 -14.62 22.89 -15.71
N GLU A 155 -13.46 22.96 -16.38
CA GLU A 155 -12.90 21.84 -17.15
C GLU A 155 -12.59 20.64 -16.24
N ILE A 156 -12.09 20.90 -15.03
CA ILE A 156 -11.87 19.83 -14.03
C ILE A 156 -13.18 19.22 -13.58
N ALA A 157 -14.21 20.03 -13.32
CA ALA A 157 -15.53 19.53 -12.98
C ALA A 157 -16.13 18.68 -14.12
N ASP A 158 -15.93 19.08 -15.38
CA ASP A 158 -16.36 18.29 -16.54
C ASP A 158 -15.62 16.94 -16.60
N LEU A 159 -14.30 16.92 -16.37
CA LEU A 159 -13.53 15.68 -16.31
C LEU A 159 -13.99 14.73 -15.20
N ILE A 160 -14.44 15.25 -14.06
CA ILE A 160 -14.94 14.43 -12.93
C ILE A 160 -16.32 13.84 -13.23
N LEU A 161 -17.13 14.55 -14.03
CA LEU A 161 -18.47 14.14 -14.42
C LEU A 161 -18.48 13.24 -15.66
N GLN A 162 -17.42 13.28 -16.47
CA GLN A 162 -17.22 12.31 -17.54
C GLN A 162 -17.03 10.91 -16.95
N ASP A 163 -17.74 9.91 -17.48
CA ASP A 163 -17.44 8.52 -17.17
C ASP A 163 -16.03 8.20 -17.69
N ASP A 164 -15.24 7.45 -16.90
CA ASP A 164 -13.93 6.88 -17.26
C ASP A 164 -14.07 5.83 -18.38
N THR A 165 -14.80 6.12 -19.45
CA THR A 165 -14.97 5.24 -20.60
C THR A 165 -13.70 5.26 -21.43
N ILE A 166 -12.94 4.16 -21.34
CA ILE A 166 -11.90 3.83 -22.30
C ILE A 166 -12.49 3.76 -23.72
N SER A 167 -11.67 3.97 -24.74
CA SER A 167 -12.12 3.94 -26.14
C SER A 167 -12.78 2.59 -26.50
N SER A 168 -13.65 2.56 -27.52
CA SER A 168 -14.29 1.30 -27.95
C SER A 168 -13.27 0.21 -28.30
N ALA A 169 -12.11 0.59 -28.83
CA ALA A 169 -11.00 -0.33 -29.10
C ALA A 169 -10.39 -0.88 -27.80
N ALA A 170 -10.18 -0.02 -26.79
CA ALA A 170 -9.69 -0.44 -25.48
C ALA A 170 -10.72 -1.29 -24.72
N MET A 171 -12.02 -1.00 -24.84
CA MET A 171 -13.10 -1.84 -24.30
C MET A 171 -13.07 -3.24 -24.92
N HIS A 172 -12.91 -3.33 -26.25
CA HIS A 172 -12.82 -4.60 -26.93
C HIS A 172 -11.57 -5.40 -26.49
N GLU A 173 -10.41 -4.75 -26.43
CA GLU A 173 -9.17 -5.37 -25.94
C GLU A 173 -9.32 -5.88 -24.50
N ARG A 174 -9.86 -5.06 -23.61
CA ARG A 174 -10.15 -5.42 -22.22
C ARG A 174 -11.01 -6.67 -22.14
N ASP A 175 -12.10 -6.71 -22.89
CA ASP A 175 -13.06 -7.80 -22.85
C ASP A 175 -12.46 -9.11 -23.37
N VAL A 176 -11.61 -9.04 -24.42
CA VAL A 176 -10.85 -10.18 -24.93
C VAL A 176 -9.86 -10.70 -23.88
N LEU A 177 -9.14 -9.80 -23.20
CA LEU A 177 -8.19 -10.19 -22.15
C LEU A 177 -8.91 -10.80 -20.94
N LEU A 178 -10.04 -10.23 -20.51
CA LEU A 178 -10.84 -10.77 -19.41
C LEU A 178 -11.32 -12.20 -19.71
N GLU A 179 -11.84 -12.44 -20.91
CA GLU A 179 -12.27 -13.79 -21.33
C GLU A 179 -11.08 -14.75 -21.38
N ARG A 180 -9.95 -14.32 -21.93
CA ARG A 180 -8.73 -15.13 -22.02
C ARG A 180 -8.17 -15.52 -20.66
N PHE A 181 -8.31 -14.64 -19.66
CA PHE A 181 -7.84 -14.87 -18.29
C PHE A 181 -8.89 -15.60 -17.44
N GLY A 182 -10.07 -15.91 -17.97
CA GLY A 182 -11.16 -16.55 -17.22
C GLY A 182 -11.86 -15.64 -16.22
N LEU A 183 -11.81 -14.32 -16.43
CA LEU A 183 -12.32 -13.27 -15.52
C LEU A 183 -13.71 -12.74 -15.94
N SER A 184 -14.59 -13.62 -16.42
CA SER A 184 -15.93 -13.26 -16.89
C SER A 184 -16.83 -12.63 -15.80
N GLU A 185 -16.67 -13.06 -14.55
CA GLU A 185 -17.37 -12.44 -13.42
C GLU A 185 -16.95 -10.98 -13.23
N LEU A 186 -15.63 -10.72 -13.25
CA LEU A 186 -15.09 -9.36 -13.17
C LEU A 186 -15.58 -8.47 -14.32
N LYS A 187 -15.64 -9.02 -15.54
CA LYS A 187 -16.22 -8.34 -16.72
C LYS A 187 -17.64 -7.87 -16.43
N SER A 188 -18.47 -8.76 -15.89
CA SER A 188 -19.85 -8.44 -15.51
C SER A 188 -19.88 -7.37 -14.42
N MET A 189 -19.09 -7.52 -13.35
CA MET A 189 -19.08 -6.57 -12.23
C MET A 189 -18.74 -5.14 -12.68
N VAL A 190 -17.68 -4.98 -13.47
CA VAL A 190 -17.25 -3.66 -13.97
C VAL A 190 -18.28 -3.06 -14.93
N ALA A 191 -18.98 -3.89 -15.72
CA ALA A 191 -20.03 -3.40 -16.61
C ALA A 191 -21.29 -2.93 -15.86
N HIS A 192 -21.62 -3.55 -14.72
CA HIS A 192 -22.81 -3.20 -13.94
C HIS A 192 -22.58 -2.09 -12.90
N ASP A 193 -21.34 -1.90 -12.46
CA ASP A 193 -20.98 -0.89 -11.46
C ASP A 193 -19.83 0.01 -11.96
N PRO A 194 -20.14 1.16 -12.60
CA PRO A 194 -19.13 2.10 -13.08
C PRO A 194 -18.24 2.70 -11.99
N GLU A 195 -18.69 2.68 -10.74
CA GLU A 195 -17.93 3.18 -9.58
C GLU A 195 -17.03 2.10 -8.95
N LEU A 196 -17.13 0.85 -9.41
CA LEU A 196 -16.31 -0.24 -8.90
C LEU A 196 -14.83 0.03 -9.19
N ARG A 197 -14.01 -0.09 -8.15
CA ARG A 197 -12.55 -0.17 -8.29
C ARG A 197 -12.08 -1.59 -8.08
N VAL A 198 -11.04 -1.96 -8.83
CA VAL A 198 -10.52 -3.32 -8.84
C VAL A 198 -9.14 -3.36 -8.19
N CYS A 199 -8.91 -4.31 -7.31
CA CYS A 199 -7.58 -4.74 -6.94
C CYS A 199 -7.38 -6.20 -7.34
N GLY A 200 -6.13 -6.65 -7.45
CA GLY A 200 -5.88 -8.05 -7.78
C GLY A 200 -4.56 -8.59 -7.27
N ILE A 201 -4.44 -9.91 -7.16
CA ILE A 201 -3.16 -10.58 -7.02
C ILE A 201 -2.68 -11.06 -8.40
N ALA A 202 -1.52 -10.57 -8.84
CA ALA A 202 -0.82 -10.96 -10.05
C ALA A 202 0.21 -12.05 -9.73
N GLY A 203 0.10 -13.21 -10.38
CA GLY A 203 1.03 -14.32 -10.18
C GLY A 203 0.75 -15.49 -11.10
N ASN A 204 1.62 -16.51 -11.07
CA ASN A 204 1.37 -17.76 -11.78
C ASN A 204 2.14 -18.93 -11.14
N PRO A 205 1.48 -19.83 -10.38
CA PRO A 205 0.08 -19.78 -9.97
C PRO A 205 -0.16 -18.82 -8.79
N CYS A 206 -1.36 -18.27 -8.66
CA CYS A 206 -1.82 -17.47 -7.53
C CYS A 206 -3.28 -17.73 -7.10
N ALA A 207 -4.00 -18.66 -7.75
CA ALA A 207 -5.40 -18.98 -7.43
C ALA A 207 -5.63 -19.42 -5.97
N HIS A 208 -4.64 -20.03 -5.33
CA HIS A 208 -4.68 -20.47 -3.92
C HIS A 208 -4.47 -19.34 -2.90
N SER A 209 -4.24 -18.11 -3.35
CA SER A 209 -3.98 -16.97 -2.47
C SER A 209 -5.17 -16.68 -1.55
N ARG A 210 -4.88 -16.30 -0.31
CA ARG A 210 -5.87 -15.82 0.66
C ARG A 210 -6.15 -14.32 0.55
N SER A 211 -5.41 -13.59 -0.30
CA SER A 211 -5.62 -12.14 -0.47
C SER A 211 -7.03 -11.78 -0.94
N PRO A 212 -7.66 -12.45 -1.93
CA PRO A 212 -9.03 -12.13 -2.32
C PRO A 212 -10.04 -12.20 -1.16
N LEU A 213 -9.92 -13.20 -0.28
CA LEU A 213 -10.80 -13.33 0.88
C LEU A 213 -10.68 -12.13 1.82
N ILE A 214 -9.45 -11.77 2.20
CA ILE A 214 -9.19 -10.73 3.20
C ILE A 214 -9.55 -9.34 2.66
N TYR A 215 -9.07 -9.01 1.47
CA TYR A 215 -9.26 -7.67 0.92
C TYR A 215 -10.74 -7.39 0.65
N ASN A 216 -11.50 -8.37 0.13
CA ASN A 216 -12.95 -8.19 -0.05
C ASN A 216 -13.68 -7.99 1.30
N ARG A 217 -13.28 -8.72 2.35
CA ARG A 217 -13.84 -8.51 3.70
C ARG A 217 -13.47 -7.13 4.27
N LEU A 218 -12.24 -6.66 4.06
CA LEU A 218 -11.82 -5.31 4.46
C LEU A 218 -12.58 -4.21 3.69
N PHE A 219 -12.73 -4.36 2.38
CA PHE A 219 -13.50 -3.42 1.57
C PHE A 219 -14.95 -3.32 2.05
N ALA A 220 -15.59 -4.46 2.33
CA ALA A 220 -16.92 -4.48 2.93
C ALA A 220 -16.93 -3.80 4.32
N HIS A 221 -15.94 -4.06 5.17
CA HIS A 221 -15.81 -3.45 6.51
C HIS A 221 -15.70 -1.92 6.45
N PHE A 222 -15.02 -1.37 5.44
CA PHE A 222 -14.86 0.07 5.23
C PHE A 222 -15.88 0.67 4.23
N GLY A 223 -16.91 -0.08 3.84
CA GLY A 223 -17.97 0.42 2.95
C GLY A 223 -17.45 0.88 1.59
N MET A 224 -16.37 0.28 1.11
CA MET A 224 -15.69 0.63 -0.14
C MET A 224 -16.30 -0.13 -1.32
N ARG A 225 -16.52 0.57 -2.44
CA ARG A 225 -16.98 -0.02 -3.71
C ARG A 225 -15.81 -0.65 -4.46
N TYR A 226 -15.25 -1.70 -3.87
CA TYR A 226 -14.03 -2.33 -4.32
C TYR A 226 -14.20 -3.83 -4.46
N HIS A 227 -13.51 -4.43 -5.41
CA HIS A 227 -13.41 -5.87 -5.55
C HIS A 227 -11.96 -6.32 -5.72
N TYR A 228 -11.57 -7.35 -4.98
CA TYR A 228 -10.27 -7.98 -5.09
C TYR A 228 -10.39 -9.34 -5.79
N THR A 229 -9.60 -9.58 -6.83
CA THR A 229 -9.59 -10.86 -7.57
C THR A 229 -8.20 -11.46 -7.79
N SER A 230 -8.13 -12.70 -8.27
CA SER A 230 -6.88 -13.35 -8.70
C SER A 230 -6.70 -13.15 -10.20
N ILE A 231 -5.54 -12.64 -10.61
CA ILE A 231 -5.17 -12.43 -12.01
C ILE A 231 -4.00 -13.37 -12.31
N GLU A 232 -4.32 -14.61 -12.63
CA GLU A 232 -3.35 -15.68 -12.88
C GLU A 232 -3.00 -15.74 -14.37
N TRP A 233 -1.76 -15.43 -14.73
CA TRP A 233 -1.32 -15.44 -16.12
C TRP A 233 0.21 -15.57 -16.22
N PRO A 234 0.79 -16.28 -17.20
CA PRO A 234 2.24 -16.49 -17.30
C PRO A 234 3.07 -15.25 -17.67
N ASP A 235 2.44 -14.15 -18.09
CA ASP A 235 3.12 -12.92 -18.51
C ASP A 235 2.64 -11.71 -17.68
N VAL A 236 3.54 -11.09 -16.91
CA VAL A 236 3.22 -9.94 -16.07
C VAL A 236 2.91 -8.68 -16.88
N GLY A 237 3.50 -8.51 -18.06
CA GLY A 237 3.22 -7.39 -18.94
C GLY A 237 1.77 -7.41 -19.42
N GLU A 238 1.24 -8.60 -19.75
CA GLU A 238 -0.18 -8.75 -20.10
C GLU A 238 -1.11 -8.54 -18.89
N ILE A 239 -0.70 -8.93 -17.67
CA ILE A 239 -1.44 -8.61 -16.45
C ILE A 239 -1.51 -7.09 -16.24
N VAL A 240 -0.38 -6.39 -16.35
CA VAL A 240 -0.33 -4.93 -16.21
C VAL A 240 -1.13 -4.25 -17.32
N ARG A 241 -1.09 -4.79 -18.54
CA ARG A 241 -1.92 -4.32 -19.66
C ARG A 241 -3.41 -4.44 -19.33
N LEU A 242 -3.89 -5.59 -18.90
CA LEU A 242 -5.27 -5.76 -18.45
C LEU A 242 -5.62 -4.79 -17.32
N ALA A 243 -4.74 -4.65 -16.32
CA ALA A 243 -4.95 -3.73 -15.20
C ALA A 243 -5.09 -2.26 -15.65
N SER A 244 -4.36 -1.83 -16.69
CA SER A 244 -4.47 -0.48 -17.27
C SER A 244 -5.81 -0.23 -17.98
N LEU A 245 -6.46 -1.29 -18.46
CA LEU A 245 -7.76 -1.25 -19.14
C LEU A 245 -8.95 -1.42 -18.19
N LEU A 246 -8.68 -1.68 -16.91
CA LEU A 246 -9.65 -1.79 -15.84
C LEU A 246 -9.58 -0.57 -14.93
N PRO A 247 -10.62 -0.30 -14.12
CA PRO A 247 -10.58 0.69 -13.04
C PRO A 247 -9.73 0.18 -11.86
N THR A 248 -8.50 -0.27 -12.14
CA THR A 248 -7.60 -0.90 -11.18
C THR A 248 -7.02 0.14 -10.24
N LYS A 249 -7.13 -0.09 -8.93
CA LYS A 249 -6.46 0.71 -7.91
C LYS A 249 -5.09 0.16 -7.53
N GLY A 250 -4.92 -1.16 -7.49
CA GLY A 250 -3.63 -1.76 -7.15
C GLY A 250 -3.53 -3.25 -7.41
N LEU A 251 -2.29 -3.73 -7.49
CA LEU A 251 -1.96 -5.14 -7.64
C LEU A 251 -1.04 -5.58 -6.52
N SER A 252 -1.36 -6.69 -5.87
CA SER A 252 -0.35 -7.47 -5.15
C SER A 252 0.39 -8.31 -6.18
N VAL A 253 1.70 -8.42 -6.09
CA VAL A 253 2.51 -9.18 -7.03
C VAL A 253 3.19 -10.31 -6.27
N THR A 254 2.96 -11.54 -6.73
CA THR A 254 3.57 -12.74 -6.15
C THR A 254 4.47 -13.44 -7.17
N ILE A 255 4.95 -14.64 -6.81
CA ILE A 255 5.79 -15.47 -7.67
C ILE A 255 5.11 -15.69 -9.03
N PRO A 256 5.85 -15.64 -10.15
CA PRO A 256 7.30 -15.36 -10.27
C PRO A 256 7.65 -13.88 -10.51
N PHE A 257 6.68 -12.96 -10.44
CA PHE A 257 6.77 -11.66 -11.12
C PHE A 257 7.35 -10.50 -10.31
N LYS A 258 7.73 -10.71 -9.05
CA LYS A 258 8.15 -9.59 -8.17
C LYS A 258 9.33 -8.78 -8.72
N THR A 259 10.24 -9.39 -9.48
CA THR A 259 11.35 -8.67 -10.13
C THR A 259 10.95 -8.13 -11.49
N ASP A 260 10.20 -8.89 -12.29
CA ASP A 260 9.85 -8.51 -13.67
C ASP A 260 8.87 -7.32 -13.72
N VAL A 261 7.94 -7.24 -12.77
CA VAL A 261 6.97 -6.14 -12.68
C VAL A 261 7.62 -4.76 -12.54
N MET A 262 8.87 -4.70 -12.03
CA MET A 262 9.61 -3.44 -11.89
C MET A 262 9.84 -2.73 -13.22
N ARG A 263 9.80 -3.45 -14.36
CA ARG A 263 9.92 -2.87 -15.70
C ARG A 263 8.59 -2.31 -16.24
N HIS A 264 7.49 -2.55 -15.53
CA HIS A 264 6.14 -2.20 -15.93
C HIS A 264 5.51 -1.14 -15.01
N VAL A 265 6.25 -0.62 -14.04
CA VAL A 265 5.83 0.51 -13.18
C VAL A 265 6.60 1.77 -13.55
N ASP A 266 5.99 2.93 -13.35
CA ASP A 266 6.61 4.22 -13.67
C ASP A 266 7.65 4.64 -12.64
N GLU A 267 7.48 4.17 -11.40
CA GLU A 267 8.34 4.53 -10.28
C GLU A 267 8.40 3.40 -9.27
N VAL A 268 9.58 3.19 -8.70
CA VAL A 268 9.84 2.19 -7.66
C VAL A 268 10.35 2.94 -6.42
N ASP A 269 9.75 2.66 -5.26
CA ASP A 269 10.19 3.26 -4.01
C ASP A 269 11.62 2.81 -3.62
N ASP A 270 12.30 3.61 -2.79
CA ASP A 270 13.69 3.35 -2.40
C ASP A 270 13.87 1.98 -1.73
N HIS A 271 12.88 1.51 -0.96
CA HIS A 271 12.92 0.20 -0.31
C HIS A 271 12.81 -0.92 -1.36
N ALA A 272 11.81 -0.89 -2.25
CA ALA A 272 11.67 -1.88 -3.31
C ALA A 272 12.86 -1.89 -4.28
N ALA A 273 13.44 -0.71 -4.58
CA ALA A 273 14.63 -0.60 -5.41
C ALA A 273 15.85 -1.26 -4.77
N ALA A 274 16.09 -1.01 -3.48
CA ALA A 274 17.15 -1.67 -2.72
C ALA A 274 16.95 -3.20 -2.65
N ILE A 275 15.72 -3.65 -2.40
CA ILE A 275 15.34 -5.07 -2.36
C ILE A 275 15.43 -5.72 -3.76
N GLY A 276 15.23 -4.95 -4.83
CA GLY A 276 15.18 -5.44 -6.21
C GLY A 276 13.94 -6.29 -6.50
N ALA A 277 12.84 -5.97 -5.84
CA ALA A 277 11.56 -6.66 -6.02
C ALA A 277 10.39 -5.76 -5.58
N VAL A 278 9.31 -5.78 -6.33
CA VAL A 278 8.03 -5.13 -6.04
C VAL A 278 6.97 -6.21 -5.78
N ASN A 279 6.31 -6.15 -4.61
CA ASN A 279 5.17 -7.01 -4.29
C ASN A 279 3.83 -6.24 -4.25
N THR A 280 3.86 -4.91 -4.42
CA THR A 280 2.71 -4.03 -4.31
C THR A 280 2.80 -2.96 -5.38
N VAL A 281 1.81 -2.89 -6.26
CA VAL A 281 1.66 -1.82 -7.26
C VAL A 281 0.44 -0.99 -6.90
N VAL A 282 0.58 0.33 -6.83
CA VAL A 282 -0.51 1.27 -6.61
C VAL A 282 -0.68 2.12 -7.86
N ARG A 283 -1.91 2.24 -8.35
CA ARG A 283 -2.26 3.13 -9.45
C ARG A 283 -2.83 4.45 -8.91
N CYS A 284 -2.40 5.55 -9.51
CA CYS A 284 -2.98 6.87 -9.28
C CYS A 284 -2.95 7.67 -10.58
N GLY A 285 -4.12 7.92 -11.17
CA GLY A 285 -4.21 8.39 -12.55
C GLY A 285 -3.64 7.34 -13.51
N ASP A 286 -2.80 7.77 -14.44
CA ASP A 286 -2.17 6.88 -15.42
C ASP A 286 -0.81 6.32 -14.97
N ARG A 287 -0.38 6.64 -13.75
CA ARG A 287 0.92 6.20 -13.21
C ARG A 287 0.78 5.02 -12.26
N LEU A 288 1.77 4.14 -12.32
CA LEU A 288 1.94 2.96 -11.48
C LEU A 288 3.17 3.12 -10.58
N TYR A 289 2.98 2.92 -9.27
CA TYR A 289 4.00 3.04 -8.25
C TYR A 289 4.26 1.67 -7.62
N GLY A 290 5.50 1.20 -7.69
CA GLY A 290 5.94 -0.08 -7.14
C GLY A 290 6.54 0.06 -5.74
N TYR A 291 6.03 -0.76 -4.82
CA TYR A 291 6.47 -0.86 -3.42
C TYR A 291 6.78 -2.31 -3.05
N ASN A 292 7.50 -2.48 -1.94
CA ASN A 292 7.71 -3.76 -1.29
C ASN A 292 7.20 -3.71 0.16
N THR A 293 6.23 -4.55 0.50
CA THR A 293 5.70 -4.69 1.86
C THR A 293 6.15 -5.99 2.53
N ASP A 294 6.81 -6.90 1.81
CA ASP A 294 7.32 -8.15 2.39
C ASP A 294 8.35 -7.86 3.49
N TRP A 295 9.23 -6.86 3.28
CA TRP A 295 10.23 -6.51 4.29
C TRP A 295 9.59 -5.92 5.56
N ILE A 296 8.45 -5.24 5.45
CA ILE A 296 7.65 -4.79 6.59
C ILE A 296 7.06 -6.00 7.33
N GLY A 297 6.60 -6.99 6.55
CA GLY A 297 6.15 -8.30 7.05
C GLY A 297 7.18 -9.04 7.88
N VAL A 298 8.46 -8.96 7.49
CA VAL A 298 9.57 -9.57 8.24
C VAL A 298 10.04 -8.70 9.41
N ARG A 299 10.19 -7.39 9.18
CA ARG A 299 10.74 -6.45 10.16
C ARG A 299 9.83 -6.31 11.38
N THR A 300 8.53 -6.19 11.18
CA THR A 300 7.60 -5.81 12.27
C THR A 300 7.56 -6.84 13.39
N PRO A 301 7.43 -8.16 13.11
CA PRO A 301 7.50 -9.19 14.14
C PRO A 301 8.85 -9.28 14.87
N LEU A 302 9.92 -8.75 14.29
CA LEU A 302 11.27 -8.75 14.85
C LEU A 302 11.70 -7.39 15.44
N ALA A 303 10.80 -6.40 15.49
CA ALA A 303 11.17 -5.03 15.84
C ALA A 303 11.70 -4.85 17.28
N HIS A 304 11.43 -5.81 18.17
CA HIS A 304 11.99 -5.86 19.53
C HIS A 304 13.44 -6.34 19.60
N ARG A 305 13.99 -6.87 18.50
CA ARG A 305 15.37 -7.36 18.39
C ARG A 305 16.22 -6.45 17.51
N ARG A 306 17.45 -6.16 17.92
CA ARG A 306 18.39 -5.26 17.22
C ARG A 306 19.84 -5.66 17.46
N GLY A 307 20.71 -5.47 16.48
CA GLY A 307 22.16 -5.67 16.63
C GLY A 307 22.62 -7.13 16.75
N GLU A 308 21.71 -8.09 16.64
CA GLU A 308 21.96 -9.52 16.77
C GLU A 308 22.54 -10.13 15.47
N ARG A 309 23.10 -11.33 15.55
CA ARG A 309 23.56 -12.07 14.36
C ARG A 309 22.38 -12.79 13.73
N ALA A 310 22.08 -12.46 12.48
CA ALA A 310 20.92 -12.99 11.78
C ALA A 310 21.33 -13.83 10.56
N VAL A 311 20.69 -14.98 10.38
CA VAL A 311 20.86 -15.83 9.20
C VAL A 311 19.58 -15.87 8.38
N VAL A 312 19.68 -15.56 7.09
CA VAL A 312 18.61 -15.79 6.11
C VAL A 312 18.88 -17.09 5.37
N LEU A 313 17.94 -18.03 5.43
CA LEU A 313 17.99 -19.25 4.63
C LEU A 313 17.24 -19.02 3.31
N GLY A 314 17.95 -19.22 2.20
CA GLY A 314 17.42 -18.98 0.85
C GLY A 314 18.05 -17.78 0.15
N ALA A 315 17.75 -17.66 -1.14
CA ALA A 315 18.31 -16.61 -2.01
C ALA A 315 17.30 -16.12 -3.06
N GLY A 316 15.99 -16.24 -2.78
CA GLY A 316 14.90 -15.75 -3.63
C GLY A 316 14.44 -14.34 -3.24
N GLY A 317 13.34 -13.87 -3.85
CA GLY A 317 12.78 -12.55 -3.55
C GLY A 317 12.38 -12.35 -2.08
N ALA A 318 11.82 -13.38 -1.43
CA ALA A 318 11.52 -13.34 0.01
C ALA A 318 12.80 -13.22 0.87
N ALA A 319 13.89 -13.88 0.46
CA ALA A 319 15.18 -13.77 1.14
C ALA A 319 15.79 -12.36 0.98
N ALA A 320 15.59 -11.72 -0.18
CA ALA A 320 16.02 -10.33 -0.38
C ALA A 320 15.27 -9.37 0.55
N ALA A 321 13.96 -9.52 0.68
CA ALA A 321 13.14 -8.72 1.60
C ALA A 321 13.51 -8.99 3.06
N ALA A 322 13.78 -10.24 3.43
CA ALA A 322 14.23 -10.61 4.77
C ALA A 322 15.60 -10.01 5.11
N ALA A 323 16.58 -10.11 4.20
CA ALA A 323 17.90 -9.51 4.40
C ALA A 323 17.79 -7.99 4.60
N TYR A 324 17.00 -7.30 3.77
CA TYR A 324 16.74 -5.87 3.92
C TYR A 324 16.09 -5.52 5.27
N ALA A 325 15.08 -6.30 5.68
CA ALA A 325 14.40 -6.11 6.96
C ALA A 325 15.36 -6.23 8.15
N LEU A 326 16.19 -7.27 8.18
CA LEU A 326 17.15 -7.52 9.24
C LEU A 326 18.24 -6.44 9.29
N MET A 327 18.72 -5.98 8.13
CA MET A 327 19.66 -4.86 8.06
C MET A 327 19.07 -3.55 8.61
N SER A 328 17.78 -3.30 8.37
CA SER A 328 17.09 -2.14 8.94
C SER A 328 16.91 -2.20 10.48
N LEU A 329 17.20 -3.36 11.08
CA LEU A 329 17.25 -3.59 12.52
C LEU A 329 18.69 -3.64 13.05
N ASP A 330 19.65 -3.16 12.26
CA ASP A 330 21.08 -3.08 12.60
C ASP A 330 21.73 -4.45 12.86
N MET A 331 21.17 -5.53 12.32
CA MET A 331 21.67 -6.90 12.53
C MET A 331 22.88 -7.23 11.64
N ASP A 332 23.75 -8.11 12.13
CA ASP A 332 24.84 -8.69 11.36
C ASP A 332 24.33 -9.90 10.55
N VAL A 333 24.00 -9.65 9.28
CA VAL A 333 23.29 -10.61 8.42
C VAL A 333 24.26 -11.56 7.70
N SER A 334 23.90 -12.84 7.62
CA SER A 334 24.51 -13.84 6.74
C SER A 334 23.44 -14.53 5.89
N ILE A 335 23.71 -14.77 4.60
CA ILE A 335 22.79 -15.45 3.68
C ILE A 335 23.31 -16.84 3.36
N LEU A 336 22.55 -17.87 3.71
CA LEU A 336 22.91 -19.26 3.44
C LEU A 336 21.91 -19.89 2.46
N ALA A 337 22.40 -20.59 1.44
CA ALA A 337 21.53 -21.27 0.49
C ALA A 337 22.09 -22.64 0.08
N ARG A 338 21.20 -23.50 -0.45
CA ARG A 338 21.60 -24.78 -1.07
C ARG A 338 22.61 -24.60 -2.20
N ARG A 339 22.47 -23.52 -2.98
CA ARG A 339 23.41 -23.13 -4.05
C ARG A 339 24.21 -21.90 -3.60
N PRO A 340 25.48 -22.05 -3.22
CA PRO A 340 26.28 -20.95 -2.67
C PRO A 340 26.36 -19.73 -3.60
N ASP A 341 26.44 -19.93 -4.92
CA ASP A 341 26.46 -18.82 -5.89
C ASP A 341 25.20 -17.95 -5.85
N ALA A 342 24.04 -18.53 -5.52
CA ALA A 342 22.82 -17.77 -5.38
C ALA A 342 22.84 -16.90 -4.10
N ALA A 343 23.33 -17.46 -2.99
CA ALA A 343 23.55 -16.71 -1.75
C ALA A 343 24.56 -15.59 -1.96
N ARG A 344 25.69 -15.88 -2.63
CA ARG A 344 26.73 -14.90 -2.98
C ARG A 344 26.16 -13.70 -3.72
N ARG A 345 25.41 -13.92 -4.81
CA ARG A 345 24.84 -12.81 -5.60
C ARG A 345 23.92 -11.92 -4.77
N LEU A 346 23.13 -12.50 -3.86
CA LEU A 346 22.25 -11.73 -3.00
C LEU A 346 23.05 -10.97 -1.93
N ALA A 347 24.03 -11.64 -1.32
CA ALA A 347 24.85 -11.05 -0.28
C ALA A 347 25.78 -9.94 -0.79
N GLU A 348 26.27 -10.02 -2.03
CA GLU A 348 27.04 -8.94 -2.66
C GLU A 348 26.20 -7.66 -2.81
N ARG A 349 24.90 -7.78 -3.11
CA ARG A 349 23.98 -6.63 -3.19
C ARG A 349 23.79 -5.94 -1.84
N PHE A 350 23.69 -6.74 -0.78
CA PHE A 350 23.51 -6.25 0.58
C PHE A 350 24.83 -6.03 1.35
N ARG A 351 25.97 -6.37 0.75
CA ARG A 351 27.31 -6.33 1.36
C ARG A 351 27.40 -7.10 2.67
N CYS A 352 26.83 -8.30 2.70
CA CYS A 352 26.84 -9.18 3.87
C CYS A 352 27.56 -10.50 3.63
N ARG A 353 27.66 -11.33 4.69
CA ARG A 353 28.28 -12.65 4.62
C ARG A 353 27.39 -13.63 3.87
N TRP A 354 27.99 -14.64 3.25
CA TRP A 354 27.26 -15.72 2.60
C TRP A 354 27.97 -17.05 2.75
N GLY A 355 27.22 -18.13 2.56
CA GLY A 355 27.74 -19.50 2.65
C GLY A 355 26.79 -20.55 2.09
N ALA A 356 27.22 -21.80 2.21
CA ALA A 356 26.38 -22.96 1.99
C ALA A 356 25.52 -23.23 3.23
N LEU A 357 24.41 -23.96 3.06
CA LEU A 357 23.54 -24.34 4.18
C LEU A 357 24.28 -25.10 5.29
N LYS A 358 25.29 -25.91 4.94
CA LYS A 358 26.11 -26.67 5.89
C LYS A 358 26.93 -25.79 6.85
N ASP A 359 27.16 -24.53 6.48
CA ASP A 359 27.98 -23.59 7.26
C ASP A 359 27.16 -22.94 8.40
N PHE A 360 25.87 -23.32 8.56
CA PHE A 360 24.95 -22.74 9.53
C PHE A 360 25.45 -22.81 10.97
N ARG A 361 26.00 -23.95 11.41
CA ARG A 361 26.48 -24.11 12.79
C ARG A 361 27.60 -23.15 13.17
N GLU A 362 28.41 -22.75 12.20
CA GLU A 362 29.54 -21.84 12.41
C GLU A 362 29.09 -20.36 12.42
N SER A 363 27.84 -20.08 12.05
CA SER A 363 27.30 -18.70 11.99
C SER A 363 27.07 -18.07 13.36
N GLY A 364 26.77 -18.89 14.38
CA GLY A 364 26.35 -18.42 15.70
C GLY A 364 25.06 -17.58 15.64
N ALA A 365 24.08 -17.97 14.82
CA ALA A 365 22.86 -17.20 14.62
C ALA A 365 22.04 -17.04 15.91
N ASP A 366 21.65 -15.80 16.23
CA ASP A 366 20.69 -15.49 17.29
C ASP A 366 19.27 -15.42 16.69
N VAL A 367 19.14 -14.98 15.43
CA VAL A 367 17.89 -14.93 14.65
C VAL A 367 18.06 -15.69 13.34
N VAL A 368 17.08 -16.50 12.98
CA VAL A 368 17.02 -17.22 11.69
C VAL A 368 15.72 -16.88 10.99
N VAL A 369 15.81 -16.44 9.73
CA VAL A 369 14.66 -16.28 8.85
C VAL A 369 14.73 -17.30 7.71
N ASP A 370 13.84 -18.30 7.73
CA ASP A 370 13.70 -19.24 6.61
C ASP A 370 12.81 -18.64 5.52
N ALA A 371 13.45 -18.26 4.41
CA ALA A 371 12.79 -17.70 3.24
C ALA A 371 12.77 -18.69 2.06
N THR A 372 12.88 -20.00 2.35
CA THR A 372 12.73 -21.07 1.36
C THR A 372 11.31 -21.64 1.34
N PRO A 373 10.91 -22.35 0.27
CA PRO A 373 9.63 -23.06 0.27
C PRO A 373 9.68 -24.41 1.00
N VAL A 374 10.80 -24.77 1.66
CA VAL A 374 10.92 -26.06 2.33
C VAL A 374 10.00 -26.09 3.55
N GLY A 375 9.26 -27.18 3.72
CA GLY A 375 8.24 -27.28 4.77
C GLY A 375 6.86 -26.76 4.36
N MET A 376 6.71 -26.19 3.16
CA MET A 376 5.41 -25.86 2.56
C MET A 376 4.72 -27.14 2.09
N ASP A 377 3.45 -27.32 2.47
CA ASP A 377 2.66 -28.51 2.12
C ASP A 377 2.72 -28.80 0.60
N PRO A 378 3.04 -30.04 0.16
CA PRO A 378 3.20 -31.29 0.93
C PRO A 378 4.63 -31.62 1.41
N ASP A 379 5.59 -30.69 1.31
CA ASP A 379 6.95 -30.92 1.78
C ASP A 379 7.00 -30.95 3.32
N THR A 380 7.49 -32.07 3.88
CA THR A 380 7.56 -32.30 5.33
C THR A 380 8.98 -32.19 5.87
N ARG A 381 9.94 -31.72 5.07
CA ARG A 381 11.33 -31.52 5.49
C ARG A 381 11.51 -30.22 6.29
N ALA A 382 12.59 -30.17 7.06
CA ALA A 382 13.13 -28.95 7.66
C ALA A 382 14.57 -28.76 7.17
N LEU A 383 14.99 -27.50 6.98
CA LEU A 383 16.38 -27.20 6.61
C LEU A 383 17.35 -27.30 7.80
N LEU A 384 16.85 -27.06 9.01
CA LEU A 384 17.60 -27.16 10.26
C LEU A 384 17.06 -28.32 11.09
N GLY A 385 17.97 -29.12 11.64
CA GLY A 385 17.67 -30.23 12.54
C GLY A 385 17.68 -29.81 14.01
N PRO A 386 17.31 -30.71 14.94
CA PRO A 386 17.34 -30.43 16.38
C PRO A 386 18.71 -29.98 16.91
N ASP A 387 19.79 -30.55 16.37
CA ASP A 387 21.17 -30.22 16.76
C ASP A 387 21.64 -28.86 16.24
N ASP A 388 20.85 -28.21 15.38
CA ASP A 388 21.13 -26.86 14.86
C ASP A 388 20.38 -25.79 15.67
N LEU A 389 19.56 -26.18 16.65
CA LEU A 389 18.63 -25.28 17.34
C LEU A 389 18.95 -25.22 18.83
N GLU A 390 19.22 -24.02 19.33
CA GLU A 390 19.57 -23.76 20.72
C GLU A 390 18.50 -22.90 21.43
N PRO A 391 18.28 -23.11 22.74
CA PRO A 391 17.46 -22.20 23.54
C PRO A 391 17.96 -20.75 23.43
N GLY A 392 17.05 -19.81 23.19
CA GLY A 392 17.37 -18.38 23.03
C GLY A 392 17.43 -17.89 21.58
N MET A 393 17.53 -18.80 20.60
CA MET A 393 17.38 -18.46 19.19
C MET A 393 15.94 -18.04 18.85
N THR A 394 15.79 -17.18 17.85
CA THR A 394 14.50 -16.86 17.23
C THR A 394 14.40 -17.44 15.84
N ILE A 395 13.38 -18.24 15.59
CA ILE A 395 13.14 -18.88 14.30
C ILE A 395 11.89 -18.27 13.67
N PHE A 396 12.08 -17.52 12.58
CA PHE A 396 11.01 -17.00 11.74
C PHE A 396 10.95 -17.79 10.44
N ASP A 397 9.93 -18.63 10.29
CA ASP A 397 9.69 -19.36 9.04
C ASP A 397 8.67 -18.59 8.19
N LEU A 398 9.02 -18.20 6.96
CA LEU A 398 8.12 -17.44 6.09
C LEU A 398 7.05 -18.30 5.42
N VAL A 399 7.15 -19.63 5.50
CA VAL A 399 6.08 -20.54 5.07
C VAL A 399 4.90 -20.42 6.03
N TYR A 400 3.71 -20.17 5.48
CA TYR A 400 2.47 -20.03 6.25
C TYR A 400 1.46 -21.17 6.03
N THR A 401 1.72 -22.05 5.06
CA THR A 401 0.90 -23.23 4.77
C THR A 401 1.82 -24.46 4.76
N PRO A 402 1.80 -25.31 5.81
CA PRO A 402 0.92 -25.26 6.98
C PRO A 402 1.35 -24.17 8.00
N PRO A 403 0.48 -23.79 8.97
CA PRO A 403 0.83 -22.84 10.02
C PRO A 403 1.95 -23.31 10.95
N GLU A 404 2.07 -24.63 11.18
CA GLU A 404 3.17 -25.24 11.92
C GLU A 404 4.02 -26.11 11.00
N THR A 405 5.08 -25.52 10.47
CA THR A 405 6.05 -26.24 9.64
C THR A 405 6.89 -27.21 10.49
N PRO A 406 7.57 -28.18 9.85
CA PRO A 406 8.57 -29.02 10.51
C PRO A 406 9.64 -28.22 11.27
N LEU A 407 10.11 -27.09 10.71
CA LEU A 407 11.09 -26.21 11.34
C LEU A 407 10.51 -25.54 12.61
N ILE A 408 9.32 -24.96 12.52
CA ILE A 408 8.64 -24.35 13.68
C ILE A 408 8.43 -25.38 14.80
N ARG A 409 8.03 -26.61 14.47
CA ARG A 409 7.88 -27.69 15.48
C ARG A 409 9.21 -28.13 16.10
N ALA A 410 10.29 -28.14 15.34
CA ALA A 410 11.63 -28.42 15.87
C ALA A 410 12.09 -27.31 16.81
N ALA A 411 11.94 -26.05 16.40
CA ALA A 411 12.29 -24.86 17.16
C ALA A 411 11.54 -24.77 18.50
N LYS A 412 10.22 -25.02 18.50
CA LYS A 412 9.43 -25.10 19.74
C LYS A 412 9.97 -26.14 20.72
N ARG A 413 10.35 -27.33 20.21
CA ARG A 413 10.90 -28.42 21.05
C ARG A 413 12.29 -28.10 21.61
N ALA A 414 13.08 -27.33 20.87
CA ALA A 414 14.39 -26.85 21.29
C ALA A 414 14.33 -25.64 22.24
N GLY A 415 13.15 -25.08 22.52
CA GLY A 415 12.98 -23.92 23.39
C GLY A 415 13.32 -22.58 22.71
N CYS A 416 13.29 -22.51 21.38
CA CYS A 416 13.46 -21.28 20.62
C CYS A 416 12.19 -20.40 20.68
N GLU A 417 12.35 -19.10 20.53
CA GLU A 417 11.26 -18.21 20.14
C GLU A 417 10.87 -18.53 18.69
N VAL A 418 9.57 -18.60 18.39
CA VAL A 418 9.09 -18.93 17.04
C VAL A 418 8.13 -17.87 16.52
N ILE A 419 8.34 -17.47 15.27
CA ILE A 419 7.47 -16.57 14.53
C ILE A 419 6.96 -17.33 13.30
N PRO A 420 5.66 -17.65 13.22
CA PRO A 420 5.11 -18.39 12.08
C PRO A 420 4.94 -17.47 10.86
N GLY A 421 4.96 -18.04 9.66
CA GLY A 421 4.85 -17.29 8.39
C GLY A 421 3.54 -16.54 8.23
N THR A 422 2.50 -16.92 8.99
CA THR A 422 1.25 -16.16 9.06
C THR A 422 1.49 -14.72 9.50
N GLU A 423 2.46 -14.46 10.38
CA GLU A 423 2.79 -13.11 10.84
C GLU A 423 3.38 -12.26 9.73
N MET A 424 4.28 -12.83 8.90
CA MET A 424 4.77 -12.14 7.70
C MET A 424 3.60 -11.77 6.77
N PHE A 425 2.72 -12.73 6.49
CA PHE A 425 1.57 -12.54 5.62
C PHE A 425 0.60 -11.45 6.14
N ILE A 426 0.35 -11.41 7.45
CA ILE A 426 -0.51 -10.41 8.09
C ILE A 426 0.11 -9.02 7.99
N HIS A 427 1.37 -8.88 8.40
CA HIS A 427 2.01 -7.56 8.47
C HIS A 427 2.29 -6.96 7.09
N GLN A 428 2.61 -7.78 6.07
CA GLN A 428 2.71 -7.28 4.70
C GLN A 428 1.34 -6.83 4.17
N ALA A 429 0.25 -7.52 4.54
CA ALA A 429 -1.11 -7.18 4.10
C ALA A 429 -1.60 -5.88 4.74
N VAL A 430 -1.26 -5.64 6.02
CA VAL A 430 -1.55 -4.36 6.70
C VAL A 430 -0.93 -3.19 5.91
N ALA A 431 0.37 -3.26 5.63
CA ALA A 431 1.06 -2.20 4.90
C ALA A 431 0.53 -2.04 3.47
N GLN A 432 0.27 -3.15 2.78
CA GLN A 432 -0.24 -3.14 1.41
C GLN A 432 -1.66 -2.54 1.34
N PHE A 433 -2.53 -2.86 2.30
CA PHE A 433 -3.87 -2.26 2.37
C PHE A 433 -3.79 -0.74 2.58
N GLN A 434 -2.88 -0.26 3.43
CA GLN A 434 -2.65 1.16 3.63
C GLN A 434 -2.12 1.85 2.36
N LEU A 435 -1.13 1.26 1.68
CA LEU A 435 -0.62 1.81 0.41
C LEU A 435 -1.71 1.88 -0.68
N MET A 436 -2.58 0.88 -0.76
CA MET A 436 -3.64 0.82 -1.79
C MET A 436 -4.85 1.71 -1.48
N THR A 437 -5.13 2.04 -0.21
CA THR A 437 -6.40 2.68 0.18
C THR A 437 -6.25 3.94 1.02
N GLY A 438 -5.05 4.19 1.59
CA GLY A 438 -4.80 5.21 2.59
C GLY A 438 -5.39 4.90 3.98
N ILE A 439 -6.06 3.75 4.17
CA ILE A 439 -6.67 3.33 5.43
C ILE A 439 -5.69 2.44 6.21
N ALA A 440 -5.50 2.74 7.50
CA ALA A 440 -4.70 1.91 8.40
C ALA A 440 -5.58 0.84 9.05
N VAL A 441 -5.06 -0.38 9.13
CA VAL A 441 -5.72 -1.53 9.76
C VAL A 441 -4.78 -2.21 10.74
N THR A 442 -5.32 -2.89 11.74
CA THR A 442 -4.49 -3.60 12.73
C THR A 442 -4.21 -5.04 12.30
N PRO A 443 -3.08 -5.63 12.71
CA PRO A 443 -2.83 -7.07 12.53
C PRO A 443 -3.95 -7.94 13.10
N ALA A 444 -4.56 -7.52 14.23
CA ALA A 444 -5.69 -8.21 14.84
C ALA A 444 -6.92 -8.24 13.93
N LEU A 445 -7.21 -7.14 13.24
CA LEU A 445 -8.31 -7.09 12.26
C LEU A 445 -8.05 -8.07 11.11
N ILE A 446 -6.84 -8.07 10.53
CA ILE A 446 -6.46 -9.01 9.46
C ILE A 446 -6.58 -10.47 9.92
N ARG A 447 -6.12 -10.79 11.14
CA ARG A 447 -6.27 -12.13 11.73
C ARG A 447 -7.74 -12.53 11.84
N GLY A 448 -8.61 -11.62 12.28
CA GLY A 448 -10.06 -11.84 12.32
C GLY A 448 -10.65 -12.10 10.93
N MET A 449 -10.16 -11.42 9.89
CA MET A 449 -10.59 -11.62 8.49
C MET A 449 -10.09 -12.93 7.87
N LEU A 450 -9.15 -13.63 8.51
CA LEU A 450 -8.62 -14.92 8.04
C LEU A 450 -9.40 -16.12 8.59
N GLN A 451 -10.12 -15.95 9.69
CA GLN A 451 -10.99 -16.96 10.31
C GLN A 451 -12.34 -17.01 9.60
#